data_AF-A0A820JR75-F1
#
_entry.id   AF-A0A820JR75-F1
#
_cell.length_a   1.000
_cell.length_b   1.000
_cell.length_c   1.000
_cell.angle_alpha   90.00
_cell.angle_beta   90.00
_cell.angle_gamma   90.00
#
_symmetry.space_group_name_H-M   'P 1'
#
loop_
_entity.id
_entity.type
_entity.pdbx_description
1 polymer ?
#
loop_
_entity_poly.entity_id
_entity_poly.type
_entity_poly.pdbx_seq_one_letter_code
_entity_poly.pdbx_strand_id
1 'polypeptide(L)'
;MLILLLFNQELIWTFEQIQDKTQIHPELLLDIFSSLLKNKLLICGDHFTLNSRIELAENFISDKIRLNLNLPFKPNEQKDRNHLVKAAVDERQMIIQAALVRIMKKRRTLKHSLLIREVIQQLASSFKPDISLIK
;
A
#
# COMPACT_ATOMS: atom_id res chain seq x y z
N MET A 1 14.85 -4.62 -11.07
CA MET A 1 16.11 -5.20 -11.61
C MET A 1 15.88 -6.49 -12.38
N LEU A 2 15.11 -7.44 -11.83
CA LEU A 2 14.82 -8.74 -12.48
C LEU A 2 14.34 -8.63 -13.94
N ILE A 3 13.43 -7.69 -14.24
CA ILE A 3 12.90 -7.49 -15.59
C ILE A 3 14.00 -7.08 -16.59
N LEU A 4 14.88 -6.15 -16.21
CA LEU A 4 15.96 -5.69 -17.10
C LEU A 4 16.98 -6.80 -17.39
N LEU A 5 17.15 -7.75 -16.47
CA LEU A 5 18.04 -8.89 -16.67
C LEU A 5 17.55 -9.84 -17.78
N LEU A 6 16.22 -9.93 -17.98
CA LEU A 6 15.65 -10.77 -19.05
C LEU A 6 16.05 -10.26 -20.44
N PHE A 7 16.22 -8.95 -20.59
CA PHE A 7 16.65 -8.33 -21.85
C PHE A 7 18.11 -8.62 -22.22
N ASN A 8 18.90 -9.24 -21.32
CA ASN A 8 20.24 -9.74 -21.66
C ASN A 8 20.18 -11.03 -22.49
N GLN A 9 19.05 -11.76 -22.50
CA GLN A 9 18.88 -12.99 -23.27
C GLN A 9 18.25 -12.72 -24.63
N GLU A 10 17.13 -11.99 -24.63
CA GLU A 10 16.41 -11.59 -25.85
C GLU A 10 15.98 -10.14 -25.72
N LEU A 11 16.01 -9.39 -26.83
CA LEU A 11 15.72 -7.95 -26.85
C LEU A 11 14.22 -7.63 -26.86
N ILE A 12 13.38 -8.64 -27.14
CA ILE A 12 11.94 -8.49 -27.31
C ILE A 12 11.25 -9.56 -26.45
N TRP A 13 10.36 -9.12 -25.57
CA TRP A 13 9.58 -10.00 -24.70
C TRP A 13 8.11 -9.58 -24.71
N THR A 14 7.20 -10.52 -24.45
CA THR A 14 5.79 -10.22 -24.18
C THR A 14 5.54 -10.07 -22.68
N PHE A 15 4.50 -9.34 -22.30
CA PHE A 15 4.15 -9.15 -20.89
C PHE A 15 3.85 -10.48 -20.19
N GLU A 16 3.12 -11.40 -20.84
CA GLU A 16 2.82 -12.73 -20.31
C GLU A 16 4.11 -13.55 -20.05
N GLN A 17 5.04 -13.58 -21.00
CA GLN A 17 6.32 -14.28 -20.81
C GLN A 17 7.16 -13.71 -19.67
N ILE A 18 7.14 -12.37 -19.49
CA ILE A 18 7.83 -11.73 -18.37
C ILE A 18 7.13 -12.08 -17.06
N GLN A 19 5.80 -12.07 -17.03
CA GLN A 19 5.03 -12.46 -15.86
C GLN A 19 5.34 -13.90 -15.45
N ASP A 20 5.37 -14.84 -16.41
CA ASP A 20 5.67 -16.25 -16.17
C ASP A 20 7.11 -16.46 -15.66
N LYS A 21 8.09 -15.77 -16.26
CA LYS A 21 9.49 -15.88 -15.84
C LYS A 21 9.79 -15.20 -14.51
N THR A 22 9.12 -14.09 -14.22
CA THR A 22 9.38 -13.32 -12.99
C THR A 22 8.53 -13.76 -11.82
N GLN A 23 7.37 -14.40 -12.05
CA GLN A 23 6.39 -14.78 -11.03
C GLN A 23 5.99 -13.59 -10.13
N ILE A 24 6.02 -12.39 -10.69
CA ILE A 24 5.64 -11.15 -10.00
C ILE A 24 4.15 -10.89 -10.21
N HIS A 25 3.49 -10.39 -9.16
CA HIS A 25 2.09 -10.01 -9.22
C HIS A 25 1.84 -8.95 -10.32
N PRO A 26 0.80 -9.11 -11.17
CA PRO A 26 0.61 -8.26 -12.35
C PRO A 26 0.44 -6.77 -12.01
N GLU A 27 -0.18 -6.43 -10.86
CA GLU A 27 -0.28 -5.03 -10.39
C GLU A 27 1.11 -4.38 -10.22
N LEU A 28 2.03 -5.07 -9.55
CA LEU A 28 3.38 -4.56 -9.30
C LEU A 28 4.22 -4.53 -10.59
N LEU A 29 3.96 -5.48 -11.49
CA LEU A 29 4.62 -5.54 -12.79
C LEU A 29 4.25 -4.33 -13.67
N LEU A 30 2.96 -3.97 -13.72
CA LEU A 30 2.45 -2.77 -14.41
C LEU A 30 3.11 -1.49 -13.89
N ASP A 31 3.20 -1.38 -12.55
CA ASP A 31 3.86 -0.25 -11.89
C ASP A 31 5.32 -0.15 -12.34
N ILE A 32 6.09 -1.23 -12.26
CA ILE A 32 7.50 -1.23 -12.71
C ILE A 32 7.62 -0.86 -14.19
N PHE A 33 6.78 -1.43 -15.07
CA PHE A 33 6.81 -1.11 -16.50
C PHE A 33 6.52 0.36 -16.76
N SER A 34 5.53 0.94 -16.09
CA SER A 34 5.22 2.36 -16.29
C SER A 34 6.37 3.28 -15.84
N SER A 35 7.16 2.89 -14.83
CA SER A 35 8.39 3.60 -14.46
C SER A 35 9.46 3.50 -15.55
N LEU A 36 9.66 2.30 -16.10
CA LEU A 36 10.65 2.06 -17.16
C LEU A 36 10.27 2.75 -18.48
N LEU A 37 8.98 2.79 -18.82
CA LEU A 37 8.43 3.51 -19.98
C LEU A 37 8.56 5.03 -19.82
N LYS A 38 8.27 5.58 -18.62
CA LYS A 38 8.48 7.01 -18.33
C LYS A 38 9.93 7.43 -18.51
N ASN A 39 10.86 6.56 -18.11
CA ASN A 39 12.28 6.78 -18.29
C ASN A 39 12.78 6.43 -19.70
N LYS A 40 11.88 6.06 -20.65
CA LYS A 40 12.20 5.71 -22.04
C LYS A 40 13.22 4.59 -22.19
N LEU A 41 13.34 3.71 -21.19
CA LEU A 41 14.24 2.56 -21.22
C LEU A 41 13.65 1.38 -21.99
N LEU A 42 12.31 1.29 -21.99
CA LEU A 42 11.56 0.30 -22.73
C LEU A 42 10.66 1.00 -23.75
N ILE A 43 10.41 0.32 -24.86
CA ILE A 43 9.48 0.71 -25.90
C ILE A 43 8.33 -0.31 -25.88
N CYS A 44 7.11 0.20 -25.80
CA CYS A 44 5.90 -0.58 -25.95
C CYS A 44 5.03 0.13 -26.98
N GLY A 45 4.31 -0.62 -27.82
CA GLY A 45 3.33 -0.04 -28.73
C GLY A 45 2.23 0.75 -28.00
N ASP A 46 1.45 1.52 -28.75
CA ASP A 46 0.52 2.57 -28.27
C ASP A 46 -0.48 2.12 -27.17
N HIS A 47 -0.72 0.82 -27.03
CA HIS A 47 -1.57 0.25 -25.99
C HIS A 47 -0.84 -0.85 -25.20
N PHE A 48 -0.78 -0.70 -23.88
CA PHE A 48 -0.26 -1.72 -22.97
C PHE A 48 -1.32 -2.81 -22.79
N THR A 49 -1.21 -3.88 -23.59
CA THR A 49 -2.05 -5.07 -23.52
C THR A 49 -1.20 -6.25 -23.06
N LEU A 50 -1.85 -7.32 -22.56
CA LEU A 50 -1.17 -8.54 -22.07
C LEU A 50 -0.26 -9.20 -23.13
N ASN A 51 -0.55 -8.98 -24.41
CA ASN A 51 0.23 -9.50 -25.53
C ASN A 51 1.13 -8.44 -26.18
N SER A 52 1.23 -7.25 -25.56
CA SER A 52 2.07 -6.18 -26.12
C SER A 52 3.53 -6.60 -26.10
N ARG A 53 4.19 -6.38 -27.23
CA ARG A 53 5.62 -6.58 -27.39
C ARG A 53 6.35 -5.43 -26.70
N ILE A 54 7.27 -5.80 -25.82
CA ILE A 54 8.09 -4.89 -25.04
C ILE A 54 9.52 -5.07 -25.52
N GLU A 55 10.11 -3.97 -25.97
CA GLU A 55 11.44 -3.94 -26.57
C GLU A 55 12.35 -3.04 -25.73
N LEU A 56 13.64 -3.37 -25.68
CA LEU A 56 14.64 -2.51 -25.05
C LEU A 56 14.97 -1.33 -25.97
N ALA A 57 15.01 -0.12 -25.42
CA ALA A 57 15.40 1.07 -26.19
C ALA A 57 16.91 1.08 -26.45
N GLU A 58 17.35 0.63 -27.63
CA GLU A 58 18.78 0.60 -27.99
C GLU A 58 19.39 2.01 -28.15
N ASN A 59 18.60 2.97 -28.62
CA ASN A 59 19.04 4.35 -28.84
C ASN A 59 18.71 5.28 -27.66
N PHE A 60 18.81 4.77 -26.44
CA PHE A 60 18.50 5.56 -25.25
C PHE A 60 19.57 6.63 -24.99
N ILE A 61 19.15 7.90 -24.97
CA ILE A 61 19.99 9.06 -24.65
C ILE A 61 19.47 9.68 -23.36
N SER A 62 20.37 9.87 -22.39
CA SER A 62 20.07 10.51 -21.11
C SER A 62 21.12 11.57 -20.78
N ASP A 63 20.67 12.74 -20.32
CA ASP A 63 21.52 13.82 -19.83
C ASP A 63 22.30 13.42 -18.56
N LYS A 64 21.84 12.38 -17.86
CA LYS A 64 22.47 11.86 -16.63
C LYS A 64 23.04 10.47 -16.85
N ILE A 65 24.30 10.28 -16.47
CA ILE A 65 25.01 8.99 -16.50
C ILE A 65 24.43 7.99 -15.49
N ARG A 66 23.90 8.48 -14.36
CA ARG A 66 23.26 7.66 -13.33
C ARG A 66 21.79 8.02 -13.21
N LEU A 67 20.92 7.08 -13.57
CA LEU A 67 19.47 7.20 -13.41
C LEU A 67 19.03 6.49 -12.14
N ASN A 68 18.31 7.20 -11.28
CA ASN A 68 17.67 6.57 -10.12
C ASN A 68 16.31 6.03 -10.54
N LEU A 69 16.25 4.72 -10.80
CA LEU A 69 15.02 4.01 -11.17
C LEU A 69 14.22 3.52 -9.95
N ASN A 70 14.81 3.60 -8.75
CA ASN A 70 14.19 3.21 -7.48
C ASN A 70 13.38 4.36 -6.88
N LEU A 71 12.71 5.15 -7.72
CA LEU A 71 11.72 6.09 -7.20
C LEU A 71 10.58 5.26 -6.61
N PRO A 72 10.17 5.53 -5.35
CA PRO A 72 9.03 4.86 -4.78
C PRO A 72 7.87 5.08 -5.74
N PHE A 73 7.44 4.00 -6.37
CA PHE A 73 6.20 3.97 -7.09
C PHE A 73 5.16 4.45 -6.09
N LYS A 74 4.45 5.56 -6.33
CA LYS A 74 3.38 5.99 -5.42
C LYS A 74 2.32 4.90 -5.54
N PRO A 75 2.30 3.86 -4.69
CA PRO A 75 1.22 2.91 -4.76
C PRO A 75 -0.01 3.74 -4.38
N ASN A 76 -1.15 3.44 -5.00
CA ASN A 76 -2.41 4.14 -4.76
C ASN A 76 -2.51 4.68 -3.32
N GLU A 77 -2.29 5.99 -3.12
CA GLU A 77 -2.22 6.58 -1.78
C GLU A 77 -3.49 6.23 -0.98
N GLN A 78 -4.59 5.95 -1.68
CA GLN A 78 -5.84 5.44 -1.12
C GLN A 78 -5.75 4.05 -0.47
N LYS A 79 -5.05 3.06 -1.04
CA LYS A 79 -4.94 1.72 -0.44
C LYS A 79 -4.18 1.82 0.90
N ASP A 80 -3.04 2.49 0.92
CA ASP A 80 -2.23 2.67 2.14
C ASP A 80 -2.94 3.53 3.19
N ARG A 81 -3.58 4.64 2.78
CA ARG A 81 -4.40 5.46 3.70
C ARG A 81 -5.53 4.65 4.31
N ASN A 82 -6.21 3.80 3.54
CA ASN A 82 -7.28 2.96 4.06
C ASN A 82 -6.78 1.94 5.07
N HIS A 83 -5.60 1.34 4.85
CA HIS A 83 -4.97 0.44 5.82
C HIS A 83 -4.59 1.18 7.11
N LEU A 84 -3.98 2.37 7.00
CA LEU A 84 -3.62 3.19 8.15
C LEU A 84 -4.85 3.65 8.96
N VAL A 85 -5.91 4.07 8.28
CA VAL A 85 -7.17 4.46 8.93
C VAL A 85 -7.81 3.27 9.66
N LYS A 86 -7.82 2.09 9.04
CA LYS A 86 -8.32 0.86 9.69
C LYS A 86 -7.50 0.51 10.94
N ALA A 87 -6.17 0.48 10.82
CA ALA A 87 -5.29 0.18 11.94
C ALA A 87 -5.49 1.17 13.11
N ALA A 88 -5.67 2.47 12.81
CA ALA A 88 -5.95 3.48 13.82
C ALA A 88 -7.33 3.29 14.51
N VAL A 89 -8.34 2.82 13.76
CA VAL A 89 -9.66 2.49 14.35
C VAL A 89 -9.54 1.28 15.27
N ASP A 90 -8.84 0.24 14.84
CA ASP A 90 -8.64 -0.98 15.64
C ASP A 90 -7.87 -0.68 16.93
N GLU A 91 -6.83 0.16 16.86
CA GLU A 91 -6.08 0.60 18.04
C GLU A 91 -6.98 1.37 19.03
N ARG A 92 -7.83 2.27 18.53
CA ARG A 92 -8.81 2.98 19.37
C ARG A 92 -9.78 2.02 20.05
N GLN A 93 -10.24 0.97 19.35
CA GLN A 93 -11.11 -0.05 19.94
C GLN A 93 -10.41 -0.81 21.07
N MET A 94 -9.15 -1.20 20.88
CA MET A 94 -8.37 -1.89 21.93
C MET A 94 -8.18 -1.00 23.17
N ILE A 95 -7.90 0.29 22.98
CA ILE A 95 -7.77 1.26 24.09
C ILE A 95 -9.10 1.41 24.85
N ILE A 96 -10.23 1.47 24.14
CA ILE A 96 -11.57 1.53 24.75
C ILE A 96 -11.84 0.28 25.60
N GLN A 97 -11.57 -0.92 25.07
CA GLN A 97 -11.73 -2.18 25.80
C GLN A 97 -10.87 -2.22 27.07
N ALA A 98 -9.60 -1.81 26.97
CA ALA A 98 -8.70 -1.76 28.12
C ALA A 98 -9.19 -0.78 29.21
N ALA A 99 -9.72 0.37 28.81
CA ALA A 99 -10.32 1.34 29.74
C ALA A 99 -11.56 0.77 30.43
N LEU A 100 -12.43 0.09 29.68
CA LEU A 100 -13.63 -0.55 30.19
C LEU A 100 -13.30 -1.61 31.24
N VAL A 101 -12.37 -2.53 30.94
CA VAL A 101 -11.93 -3.56 31.90
C VAL A 101 -11.33 -2.94 33.17
N ARG A 102 -10.55 -1.85 33.03
CA ARG A 102 -9.98 -1.12 34.18
C ARG A 102 -11.06 -0.54 35.10
N ILE A 103 -12.08 0.11 34.53
CA ILE A 103 -13.20 0.69 35.29
C ILE A 103 -14.03 -0.42 35.95
N MET A 104 -14.37 -1.47 35.20
CA MET A 104 -15.15 -2.59 35.72
C MET A 104 -14.42 -3.33 36.83
N LYS A 105 -13.10 -3.53 36.73
CA LYS A 105 -12.30 -4.15 37.78
C LYS A 105 -12.26 -3.31 39.07
N LYS A 106 -12.28 -1.98 38.95
CA LYS A 106 -12.30 -1.05 40.11
C LYS A 106 -13.66 -1.00 40.80
N ARG A 107 -14.77 -0.96 40.03
CA ARG A 107 -16.13 -0.72 40.55
C ARG A 107 -16.94 -1.99 40.80
N ARG A 108 -16.59 -3.12 40.18
CA ARG A 108 -17.27 -4.44 40.18
C ARG A 108 -18.71 -4.44 39.63
N THR A 109 -19.53 -3.45 39.98
CA THR A 109 -20.91 -3.27 39.49
C THR A 109 -21.15 -1.80 39.13
N LEU A 110 -21.67 -1.53 37.93
CA LEU A 110 -21.98 -0.17 37.48
C LEU A 110 -23.11 -0.19 36.45
N LYS A 111 -24.00 0.81 36.49
CA LYS A 111 -25.03 1.00 35.46
C LYS A 111 -24.36 1.37 34.13
N HIS A 112 -24.84 0.84 33.01
CA HIS A 112 -24.24 1.05 31.68
C HIS A 112 -24.07 2.54 31.32
N SER A 113 -25.07 3.38 31.60
CA SER A 113 -24.99 4.83 31.38
C SER A 113 -23.83 5.50 32.15
N LEU A 114 -23.58 5.07 33.39
CA LEU A 114 -22.47 5.58 34.20
C LEU A 114 -21.12 5.03 33.72
N LEU A 115 -21.08 3.77 33.26
CA LEU A 115 -19.88 3.16 32.67
C LEU A 115 -19.43 3.92 31.43
N ILE A 116 -20.35 4.23 30.50
CA ILE A 116 -20.04 5.01 29.31
C ILE A 116 -19.45 6.37 29.69
N ARG A 117 -20.05 7.06 30.67
CA ARG A 117 -19.57 8.36 31.13
C ARG A 117 -18.16 8.28 31.72
N GLU A 118 -17.86 7.28 32.54
CA GLU A 118 -16.50 7.10 33.10
C GLU A 118 -15.49 6.75 32.00
N VAL A 119 -15.85 5.91 31.02
CA VAL A 119 -14.98 5.57 29.88
C VAL A 119 -14.65 6.82 29.06
N ILE A 120 -15.66 7.62 28.72
CA ILE A 120 -15.45 8.88 27.98
C ILE A 120 -14.54 9.82 28.77
N GLN A 121 -14.78 9.98 30.08
CA GLN A 121 -13.97 10.86 30.93
C GLN A 121 -12.52 10.38 31.02
N GLN A 122 -12.28 9.08 31.09
CA GLN A 122 -10.93 8.52 31.15
C GLN A 122 -10.17 8.68 29.82
N LEU A 123 -10.87 8.57 28.69
CA LEU A 123 -10.26 8.65 27.35
C LEU A 123 -10.18 10.08 26.79
N ALA A 124 -10.87 11.04 27.42
CA ALA A 124 -10.97 12.43 26.96
C ALA A 124 -9.62 13.14 26.74
N SER A 125 -8.56 12.71 27.43
CA SER A 125 -7.20 13.25 27.24
C SER A 125 -6.56 12.81 25.93
N SER A 126 -6.98 11.68 25.37
CA SER A 126 -6.38 11.07 24.18
C SER A 126 -7.27 11.28 22.95
N PHE A 127 -8.57 11.03 23.06
CA PHE A 127 -9.54 11.26 22.00
C PHE A 127 -10.98 11.27 22.53
N LYS A 128 -11.93 11.74 21.71
CA LYS A 128 -13.36 11.65 22.00
C LYS A 128 -13.94 10.38 21.36
N PRO A 129 -14.20 9.30 22.13
CA PRO A 129 -14.76 8.08 21.58
C PRO A 129 -16.24 8.26 21.20
N ASP A 130 -16.67 7.65 20.10
CA ASP A 130 -18.09 7.59 19.73
C ASP A 130 -18.83 6.56 20.57
N ILE A 131 -20.04 6.91 21.02
CA ILE A 131 -20.87 6.07 21.89
C ILE A 131 -21.21 4.73 21.21
N SER A 132 -21.34 4.72 19.88
CA SER A 132 -21.60 3.51 19.09
C SER A 132 -20.48 2.48 19.17
N LEU A 133 -19.23 2.89 19.41
CA LEU A 133 -18.07 2.00 19.54
C LEU A 133 -17.97 1.36 20.94
N ILE A 134 -18.73 1.87 21.92
CA ILE A 134 -18.73 1.42 23.33
C ILE A 134 -19.93 0.49 23.62
N LYS A 135 -20.79 0.25 22.62
CA LYS A 135 -22.03 -0.49 22.77
C LYS A 135 -21.82 -2.00 22.80
#